data_AF-A0A925IRK7-F1
#
_entry.id   AF-A0A925IRK7-F1
#
_cell.length_a   1.000
_cell.length_b   1.000
_cell.length_c   1.000
_cell.angle_alpha   90.00
_cell.angle_beta   90.00
_cell.angle_gamma   90.00
#
_symmetry.space_group_name_H-M   'P 1'
#
loop_
_entity.id
_entity.type
_entity.pdbx_description
1 polymer ?
#
loop_
_entity_poly.entity_id
_entity_poly.type
_entity_poly.pdbx_seq_one_letter_code
_entity_poly.pdbx_strand_id
1 'polypeptide(L)'
;MIPGLLATLCWESGATAQLAEIQKANDFYVAGITAYRQKDYKVYLKNMRQAVALWPDNAGLKLQLAGALARNGLKGEALQMLEQLIRLKIQLDLVDNPDLASLKGSKPFQKLLAQHTKLKKSVASSQFAFSVPQKDLVAEGIAYDPAERSFYISSVHRRKILRIDETGKAEDFIAEGQDGIWAVLALKVDPKQRILWALSSALPEMNGFRPEEKGFSSVYKYDLTDGKLIKKYLMIIPGEKHAFNDLALDSKGNVYISDTEARSLYQIDIKSDEISAFLAPGKLLSPQGLAFSDDEKSLYIADYALGIFSLNLATKELTKLTTPKETIMVGTDCLVRFENTLIALQNGIQPNRVVRLYLDNTGKRIERSEIIEMNNNLFSDPTLGVIAKDSFYYIANGQWSSFNLDGTLFSPDKLQELIVLKTKLKLSGSTLK
;
A
#
# COMPACT_ATOMS: atom_id res chain seq x y z
N MET A 1 11.99 -9.57 -8.91
CA MET A 1 11.66 -8.25 -9.50
C MET A 1 10.65 -7.61 -8.57
N ILE A 2 10.98 -6.47 -7.95
CA ILE A 2 9.97 -5.56 -7.41
C ILE A 2 9.53 -4.75 -8.64
N PRO A 3 8.35 -4.98 -9.24
CA PRO A 3 7.90 -4.18 -10.35
C PRO A 3 7.57 -2.78 -9.82
N GLY A 4 8.06 -1.74 -10.51
CA GLY A 4 7.51 -0.39 -10.41
C GLY A 4 7.77 0.37 -9.10
N LEU A 5 8.89 1.09 -9.03
CA LEU A 5 8.93 2.27 -8.13
C LEU A 5 9.85 3.39 -8.61
N LEU A 6 10.37 3.36 -9.83
CA LEU A 6 11.22 4.44 -10.32
C LEU A 6 10.89 4.75 -11.78
N ALA A 7 9.70 5.31 -12.00
CA ALA A 7 9.50 6.23 -13.11
C ALA A 7 10.35 7.49 -12.86
N THR A 8 10.79 8.15 -13.92
CA THR A 8 11.46 9.45 -13.87
C THR A 8 10.59 10.45 -13.13
N LEU A 9 10.95 10.76 -11.88
CA LEU A 9 10.30 11.77 -11.06
C LEU A 9 10.71 13.16 -11.58
N CYS A 10 9.85 13.83 -12.35
CA CYS A 10 9.96 15.27 -12.57
C CYS A 10 9.24 15.99 -11.42
N TRP A 11 9.87 17.02 -10.84
CA TRP A 11 9.30 17.82 -9.76
C TRP A 11 9.11 19.27 -10.21
N GLU A 12 7.96 19.86 -9.85
CA GLU A 12 7.75 21.30 -9.87
C GLU A 12 8.28 21.96 -8.58
N SER A 13 8.53 23.27 -8.62
CA SER A 13 9.08 24.04 -7.50
C SER A 13 8.18 24.00 -6.26
N GLY A 14 8.68 23.44 -5.14
CA GLY A 14 7.94 23.34 -3.87
C GLY A 14 8.21 22.08 -3.03
N ALA A 15 9.03 21.15 -3.51
CA ALA A 15 9.39 19.94 -2.78
C ALA A 15 10.09 20.25 -1.44
N THR A 16 9.69 19.56 -0.37
CA THR A 16 10.43 19.59 0.91
C THR A 16 11.85 19.09 0.73
N ALA A 17 12.74 19.45 1.66
CA ALA A 17 14.13 18.98 1.68
C ALA A 17 14.24 17.46 1.52
N GLN A 18 13.33 16.70 2.14
CA GLN A 18 13.30 15.23 2.05
C GLN A 18 13.03 14.72 0.62
N LEU A 19 12.08 15.31 -0.11
CA LEU A 19 11.78 14.89 -1.49
C LEU A 19 12.90 15.27 -2.46
N ALA A 20 13.57 16.41 -2.22
CA ALA A 20 14.78 16.77 -2.97
C ALA A 20 15.94 15.78 -2.70
N GLU A 21 16.08 15.28 -1.47
CA GLU A 21 17.04 14.23 -1.15
C GLU A 21 16.71 12.90 -1.85
N ILE A 22 15.44 12.51 -1.92
CA ILE A 22 14.99 11.31 -2.63
C ILE A 22 15.23 11.42 -4.13
N GLN A 23 14.99 12.58 -4.73
CA GLN A 23 15.32 12.81 -6.14
C GLN A 23 16.82 12.60 -6.38
N LYS A 24 17.67 13.22 -5.56
CA LYS A 24 19.12 13.02 -5.63
C LYS A 24 19.50 11.55 -5.41
N ALA A 25 18.83 10.84 -4.50
CA ALA A 25 19.04 9.42 -4.30
C ALA A 25 18.77 8.62 -5.59
N ASN A 26 17.71 8.96 -6.32
CA ASN A 26 17.39 8.37 -7.60
C ASN A 26 18.43 8.71 -8.68
N ASP A 27 18.90 9.96 -8.74
CA ASP A 27 19.94 10.36 -9.69
C ASP A 27 21.24 9.56 -9.45
N PHE A 28 21.64 9.39 -8.18
CA PHE A 28 22.74 8.51 -7.81
C PHE A 28 22.46 7.05 -8.16
N TYR A 29 21.24 6.56 -7.95
CA TYR A 29 20.87 5.20 -8.35
C TYR A 29 21.05 5.00 -9.86
N VAL A 30 20.52 5.91 -10.70
CA VAL A 30 20.64 5.85 -12.17
C VAL A 30 22.10 5.90 -12.62
N ALA A 31 22.90 6.80 -12.04
CA ALA A 31 24.33 6.88 -12.31
C ALA A 31 25.06 5.59 -11.91
N GLY A 32 24.72 5.01 -10.77
CA GLY A 32 25.27 3.74 -10.30
C GLY A 32 24.92 2.57 -11.21
N ILE A 33 23.67 2.45 -11.67
CA ILE A 33 23.25 1.41 -12.62
C ILE A 33 23.97 1.57 -13.97
N THR A 34 24.18 2.81 -14.41
CA THR A 34 24.97 3.09 -15.62
C THR A 34 26.42 2.60 -15.48
N ALA A 35 27.07 2.91 -14.36
CA ALA A 35 28.41 2.42 -14.04
C ALA A 35 28.47 0.89 -13.92
N TYR A 36 27.45 0.27 -13.32
CA TYR A 36 27.33 -1.19 -13.23
C TYR A 36 27.30 -1.84 -14.62
N ARG A 37 26.52 -1.30 -15.56
CA ARG A 37 26.46 -1.79 -16.96
C ARG A 37 27.80 -1.68 -17.68
N GLN A 38 28.59 -0.65 -17.34
CA GLN A 38 29.96 -0.44 -17.84
C GLN A 38 31.00 -1.29 -17.08
N LYS A 39 30.59 -2.08 -16.09
CA LYS A 39 31.45 -2.85 -15.18
C LYS A 39 32.40 -1.99 -14.33
N ASP A 40 32.12 -0.70 -14.19
CA ASP A 40 32.83 0.18 -13.24
C ASP A 40 32.22 0.02 -11.84
N TYR A 41 32.65 -1.04 -11.15
CA TYR A 41 32.11 -1.36 -9.84
C TYR A 41 32.52 -0.35 -8.75
N LYS A 42 33.62 0.40 -8.94
CA LYS A 42 34.03 1.43 -7.98
C LYS A 42 33.06 2.62 -8.01
N VAL A 43 32.70 3.07 -9.22
CA VAL A 43 31.71 4.14 -9.39
C VAL A 43 30.31 3.65 -9.03
N TYR A 44 29.96 2.41 -9.34
CA TYR A 44 28.70 1.80 -8.87
C TYR A 44 28.58 1.86 -7.35
N LEU A 45 29.60 1.40 -6.61
CA LEU A 45 29.61 1.44 -5.14
C LEU A 45 29.51 2.87 -4.60
N LYS A 46 30.28 3.80 -5.14
CA LYS A 46 30.24 5.22 -4.71
C LYS A 46 28.81 5.76 -4.80
N ASN A 47 28.16 5.54 -5.95
CA ASN A 47 26.80 6.01 -6.18
C ASN A 47 25.77 5.29 -5.29
N MET A 48 25.85 3.97 -5.13
CA MET A 48 24.92 3.24 -4.26
C MET A 48 25.03 3.68 -2.79
N ARG A 49 26.22 4.03 -2.30
CA ARG A 49 26.38 4.60 -0.95
C ARG A 49 25.65 5.94 -0.81
N GLN A 50 25.76 6.82 -1.81
CA GLN A 50 25.06 8.10 -1.79
C GLN A 50 23.54 7.91 -1.87
N ALA A 51 23.06 7.01 -2.74
CA ALA A 51 21.64 6.70 -2.86
C ALA A 51 21.05 6.19 -1.54
N VAL A 52 21.72 5.23 -0.87
CA VAL A 52 21.26 4.69 0.43
C VAL A 52 21.37 5.73 1.55
N ALA A 53 22.37 6.60 1.54
CA ALA A 53 22.50 7.66 2.55
C ALA A 53 21.33 8.66 2.50
N LEU A 54 20.84 8.96 1.30
CA LEU A 54 19.72 9.89 1.08
C LEU A 54 18.35 9.23 1.22
N TRP A 55 18.25 7.92 0.97
CA TRP A 55 17.00 7.17 1.13
C TRP A 55 17.21 5.85 1.88
N PRO A 56 17.48 5.93 3.20
CA PRO A 56 17.89 4.78 3.99
C PRO A 56 16.78 3.74 4.19
N ASP A 57 15.50 4.09 4.05
CA ASP A 57 14.40 3.13 4.23
C ASP A 57 14.11 2.27 3.00
N ASN A 58 14.74 2.58 1.86
CA ASN A 58 14.55 1.82 0.63
C ASN A 58 15.31 0.48 0.67
N ALA A 59 14.58 -0.61 0.90
CA ALA A 59 15.14 -1.96 0.96
C ALA A 59 15.79 -2.41 -0.36
N GLY A 60 15.26 -1.96 -1.50
CA GLY A 60 15.82 -2.23 -2.82
C GLY A 60 17.21 -1.62 -3.00
N LEU A 61 17.37 -0.33 -2.64
CA LEU A 61 18.67 0.34 -2.67
C LEU A 61 19.68 -0.31 -1.71
N LYS A 62 19.24 -0.74 -0.52
CA LYS A 62 20.10 -1.50 0.40
C LYS A 62 20.59 -2.82 -0.20
N LEU A 63 19.73 -3.56 -0.89
CA LEU A 63 20.12 -4.79 -1.58
C LEU A 63 21.13 -4.52 -2.71
N GLN A 64 20.90 -3.46 -3.49
CA GLN A 64 21.84 -3.01 -4.54
C GLN A 64 23.20 -2.62 -3.94
N LEU A 65 23.21 -1.88 -2.83
CA LEU A 65 24.44 -1.54 -2.12
C LEU A 65 25.15 -2.79 -1.59
N ALA A 66 24.45 -3.79 -1.06
CA ALA A 66 25.06 -5.06 -0.66
C ALA A 66 25.78 -5.76 -1.83
N GLY A 67 25.17 -5.78 -3.03
CA GLY A 67 25.80 -6.27 -4.25
C GLY A 67 27.04 -5.45 -4.64
N ALA A 68 26.93 -4.12 -4.62
CA ALA A 68 28.04 -3.21 -4.92
C ALA A 68 29.24 -3.42 -3.98
N LEU A 69 28.99 -3.59 -2.68
CA LEU A 69 30.00 -3.89 -1.66
C LEU A 69 30.70 -5.22 -1.96
N ALA A 70 29.94 -6.27 -2.25
CA ALA A 70 30.46 -7.59 -2.55
C ALA A 70 31.31 -7.61 -3.84
N ARG A 71 30.92 -6.86 -4.88
CA ARG A 71 31.68 -6.68 -6.13
C ARG A 71 33.00 -5.94 -5.95
N ASN A 72 33.11 -5.11 -4.92
CA ASN A 72 34.34 -4.38 -4.58
C ASN A 72 35.17 -5.06 -3.48
N GLY A 73 34.87 -6.32 -3.13
CA GLY A 73 35.62 -7.07 -2.13
C GLY A 73 35.33 -6.69 -0.67
N LEU A 74 34.39 -5.77 -0.42
CA LEU A 74 33.99 -5.31 0.91
C LEU A 74 32.98 -6.29 1.54
N LYS A 75 33.42 -7.54 1.74
CA LYS A 75 32.54 -8.66 2.12
C LYS A 75 31.86 -8.46 3.48
N GLY A 76 32.57 -7.90 4.46
CA GLY A 76 32.02 -7.68 5.81
C GLY A 76 30.85 -6.70 5.81
N GLU A 77 30.99 -5.57 5.12
CA GLU A 77 29.92 -4.58 4.99
C GLU A 77 28.73 -5.13 4.19
N ALA A 78 28.99 -5.90 3.12
CA ALA A 78 27.94 -6.55 2.35
C ALA A 78 27.11 -7.49 3.23
N LEU A 79 27.77 -8.34 4.04
CA LEU A 79 27.11 -9.25 4.97
C LEU A 79 26.29 -8.51 6.03
N GLN A 80 26.79 -7.40 6.56
CA GLN A 80 26.07 -6.59 7.54
C GLN A 80 24.79 -5.99 6.93
N MET A 81 24.85 -5.51 5.68
CA MET A 81 23.68 -4.98 4.96
C MET A 81 22.62 -6.07 4.73
N LEU A 82 23.05 -7.26 4.29
CA LEU A 82 22.15 -8.40 4.11
C LEU A 82 21.51 -8.84 5.42
N GLU A 83 22.27 -8.84 6.52
CA GLU A 83 21.74 -9.15 7.85
C GLU A 83 20.64 -8.17 8.28
N GLN A 84 20.83 -6.87 8.04
CA GLN A 84 19.82 -5.86 8.33
C GLN A 84 18.51 -6.12 7.55
N LEU A 85 18.61 -6.44 6.25
CA LEU A 85 17.43 -6.73 5.43
C LEU A 85 16.70 -8.01 5.86
N ILE A 86 17.44 -9.06 6.26
CA ILE A 86 16.86 -10.31 6.78
C ILE A 86 16.13 -10.07 8.11
N ARG A 87 16.64 -9.15 8.96
CA ARG A 87 15.97 -8.78 10.23
C ARG A 87 14.60 -8.14 10.00
N LEU A 88 14.45 -7.37 8.91
CA LEU A 88 13.17 -6.79 8.46
C LEU A 88 12.20 -7.81 7.84
N LYS A 89 12.59 -9.10 7.81
CA LYS A 89 11.82 -10.21 7.25
C LYS A 89 11.49 -10.02 5.77
N ILE A 90 12.44 -9.47 5.01
CA ILE A 90 12.30 -9.28 3.57
C ILE A 90 12.98 -10.45 2.84
N GLN A 91 12.27 -11.02 1.87
CA GLN A 91 12.80 -12.01 0.97
C GLN A 91 13.69 -11.33 -0.07
N LEU A 92 14.97 -11.70 -0.05
CA LEU A 92 16.00 -11.26 -0.99
C LEU A 92 16.32 -12.37 -2.00
N ASP A 93 16.81 -11.98 -3.18
CA ASP A 93 17.49 -12.93 -4.06
C ASP A 93 18.94 -13.09 -3.57
N LEU A 94 19.18 -14.12 -2.75
CA LEU A 94 20.52 -14.46 -2.25
C LEU A 94 21.18 -15.58 -3.06
N VAL A 95 20.39 -16.43 -3.70
CA VAL A 95 20.88 -17.66 -4.34
C VAL A 95 21.31 -17.38 -5.76
N ASP A 96 20.51 -16.65 -6.53
CA ASP A 96 20.73 -16.47 -7.96
C ASP A 96 21.39 -15.13 -8.29
N ASN A 97 21.44 -14.22 -7.30
CA ASN A 97 22.10 -12.94 -7.45
C ASN A 97 23.62 -13.08 -7.71
N PRO A 98 24.10 -12.69 -8.91
CA PRO A 98 25.51 -12.84 -9.28
C PRO A 98 26.43 -11.87 -8.55
N ASP A 99 25.92 -10.76 -8.03
CA ASP A 99 26.72 -9.76 -7.29
C ASP A 99 27.16 -10.27 -5.93
N LEU A 100 26.44 -11.25 -5.38
CA LEU A 100 26.75 -11.88 -4.10
C LEU A 100 27.64 -13.11 -4.25
N ALA A 101 28.08 -13.46 -5.47
CA ALA A 101 28.86 -14.67 -5.73
C ALA A 101 30.12 -14.78 -4.85
N SER A 102 30.79 -13.67 -4.57
CA SER A 102 32.01 -13.63 -3.75
C SER A 102 31.77 -13.95 -2.26
N LEU A 103 30.51 -13.95 -1.81
CA LEU A 103 30.10 -14.23 -0.43
C LEU A 103 29.65 -15.67 -0.23
N LYS A 104 29.20 -16.36 -1.29
CA LYS A 104 28.51 -17.67 -1.22
C LYS A 104 29.29 -18.74 -0.44
N GLY A 105 30.62 -18.77 -0.55
CA GLY A 105 31.46 -19.75 0.16
C GLY A 105 31.69 -19.46 1.66
N SER A 106 31.26 -18.31 2.17
CA SER A 106 31.57 -17.89 3.54
C SER A 106 30.57 -18.43 4.57
N LYS A 107 31.05 -18.84 5.76
CA LYS A 107 30.19 -19.26 6.88
C LYS A 107 29.14 -18.21 7.27
N PRO A 108 29.45 -16.89 7.33
CA PRO A 108 28.44 -15.88 7.61
C PRO A 108 27.32 -15.84 6.56
N PHE A 109 27.66 -15.92 5.27
CA PHE A 109 26.65 -15.93 4.21
C PHE A 109 25.74 -17.16 4.30
N GLN A 110 26.30 -18.34 4.58
CA GLN A 110 25.52 -19.56 4.77
C GLN A 110 24.55 -19.46 5.95
N LYS A 111 24.95 -18.78 7.04
CA LYS A 111 24.05 -18.47 8.16
C LYS A 111 22.90 -17.55 7.73
N LEU A 112 23.19 -16.50 6.97
CA LEU A 112 22.18 -15.59 6.44
C LEU A 112 21.22 -16.31 5.50
N LEU A 113 21.72 -17.18 4.62
CA LEU A 113 20.90 -17.99 3.72
C LEU A 113 19.96 -18.93 4.49
N ALA A 114 20.45 -19.57 5.56
CA ALA A 114 19.63 -20.40 6.42
C ALA A 114 18.53 -19.60 7.16
N GLN A 115 18.85 -18.39 7.61
CA GLN A 115 17.85 -17.48 8.21
C GLN A 115 16.81 -17.01 7.19
N HIS A 116 17.25 -16.64 5.99
CA HIS A 116 16.40 -16.24 4.89
C HIS A 116 15.47 -17.36 4.44
N THR A 117 15.95 -18.61 4.36
CA THR A 117 15.11 -19.76 4.01
C THR A 117 13.95 -19.95 5.00
N LYS A 118 14.16 -19.65 6.29
CA LYS A 118 13.09 -19.68 7.30
C LYS A 118 12.01 -18.62 7.08
N LEU A 119 12.30 -17.52 6.35
CA LEU A 119 11.29 -16.51 5.99
C LEU A 119 10.23 -17.04 5.03
N LYS A 120 10.53 -18.12 4.28
CA LYS A 120 9.56 -18.81 3.43
C LYS A 120 8.51 -19.60 4.22
N LYS A 121 8.66 -19.73 5.55
CA LYS A 121 7.63 -20.35 6.37
C LYS A 121 6.45 -19.40 6.50
N SER A 122 5.26 -19.86 6.10
CA SER A 122 4.03 -19.12 6.27
C SER A 122 3.74 -18.87 7.76
N VAL A 123 3.29 -17.65 8.06
CA VAL A 123 2.63 -17.30 9.32
C VAL A 123 1.15 -17.22 8.98
N ALA A 124 0.38 -18.26 9.30
CA ALA A 124 -1.02 -18.38 8.94
C ALA A 124 -1.91 -18.30 10.18
N SER A 125 -2.39 -17.10 10.49
CA SER A 125 -3.37 -16.88 11.57
C SER A 125 -4.78 -16.60 11.04
N SER A 126 -4.90 -16.34 9.73
CA SER A 126 -6.14 -15.95 9.10
C SER A 126 -6.97 -17.16 8.70
N GLN A 127 -8.27 -16.97 8.74
CA GLN A 127 -9.28 -17.94 8.31
C GLN A 127 -9.92 -17.46 7.02
N PHE A 128 -10.41 -18.41 6.22
CA PHE A 128 -11.30 -18.09 5.11
C PHE A 128 -12.55 -17.36 5.62
N ALA A 129 -12.91 -16.25 4.98
CA ALA A 129 -14.14 -15.52 5.27
C ALA A 129 -15.22 -15.89 4.25
N PHE A 130 -14.97 -15.57 2.98
CA PHE A 130 -15.84 -15.86 1.84
C PHE A 130 -15.06 -15.73 0.53
N SER A 131 -15.65 -16.22 -0.56
CA SER A 131 -15.17 -16.02 -1.92
C SER A 131 -16.27 -15.46 -2.80
N VAL A 132 -15.89 -14.82 -3.91
CA VAL A 132 -16.82 -14.39 -4.95
C VAL A 132 -16.43 -15.11 -6.24
N PRO A 133 -17.35 -15.90 -6.86
CA PRO A 133 -17.06 -16.67 -8.07
C PRO A 133 -17.06 -15.81 -9.34
N GLN A 134 -16.36 -14.67 -9.29
CA GLN A 134 -16.08 -13.78 -10.41
C GLN A 134 -14.58 -13.53 -10.45
N LYS A 135 -13.91 -14.06 -11.48
CA LYS A 135 -12.46 -14.13 -11.52
C LYS A 135 -11.78 -12.89 -12.06
N ASP A 136 -12.52 -12.08 -12.81
CA ASP A 136 -12.05 -10.96 -13.60
C ASP A 136 -12.31 -9.60 -12.93
N LEU A 137 -12.62 -9.59 -11.63
CA LEU A 137 -12.90 -8.35 -10.91
C LEU A 137 -11.68 -7.45 -10.82
N VAL A 138 -10.50 -8.00 -10.53
CA VAL A 138 -9.35 -7.29 -9.95
C VAL A 138 -9.83 -6.40 -8.79
N ALA A 139 -9.85 -6.96 -7.59
CA ALA A 139 -10.49 -6.35 -6.43
C ALA A 139 -9.50 -5.54 -5.58
N GLU A 140 -9.91 -4.36 -5.12
CA GLU A 140 -9.04 -3.45 -4.38
C GLU A 140 -9.60 -3.10 -3.00
N GLY A 141 -10.79 -2.52 -2.97
CA GLY A 141 -11.43 -1.97 -1.80
C GLY A 141 -12.44 -2.93 -1.18
N ILE A 142 -12.48 -2.93 0.16
CA ILE A 142 -13.49 -3.63 0.95
C ILE A 142 -14.06 -2.68 2.02
N ALA A 143 -15.38 -2.63 2.14
CA ALA A 143 -16.08 -1.96 3.22
C ALA A 143 -17.10 -2.89 3.86
N TYR A 144 -17.53 -2.56 5.08
CA TYR A 144 -18.50 -3.35 5.83
C TYR A 144 -19.60 -2.46 6.38
N ASP A 145 -20.85 -2.85 6.13
CA ASP A 145 -22.02 -2.24 6.75
C ASP A 145 -22.43 -3.05 7.99
N PRO A 146 -22.32 -2.48 9.21
CA PRO A 146 -22.76 -3.17 10.42
C PRO A 146 -24.28 -3.34 10.53
N ALA A 147 -25.09 -2.50 9.86
CA ALA A 147 -26.55 -2.57 9.96
C ALA A 147 -27.11 -3.76 9.19
N GLU A 148 -26.69 -3.94 7.93
CA GLU A 148 -27.11 -5.06 7.08
C GLU A 148 -26.14 -6.24 7.11
N ARG A 149 -25.06 -6.12 7.88
CA ARG A 149 -24.01 -7.15 8.03
C ARG A 149 -23.44 -7.61 6.69
N SER A 150 -23.34 -6.66 5.76
CA SER A 150 -22.95 -6.90 4.37
C SER A 150 -21.57 -6.30 4.10
N PHE A 151 -20.80 -6.97 3.26
CA PHE A 151 -19.54 -6.44 2.72
C PHE A 151 -19.78 -5.80 1.36
N TYR A 152 -18.99 -4.78 1.05
CA TYR A 152 -18.93 -4.18 -0.27
C TYR A 152 -17.52 -4.36 -0.82
N ILE A 153 -17.41 -4.83 -2.06
CA ILE A 153 -16.14 -5.10 -2.71
C ILE A 153 -16.06 -4.30 -4.00
N SER A 154 -14.96 -3.58 -4.18
CA SER A 154 -14.71 -2.81 -5.39
C SER A 154 -14.12 -3.70 -6.50
N SER A 155 -14.33 -3.29 -7.74
CA SER A 155 -13.69 -3.89 -8.91
C SER A 155 -13.00 -2.81 -9.74
N VAL A 156 -11.70 -2.97 -9.91
CA VAL A 156 -10.87 -2.14 -10.80
C VAL A 156 -11.23 -2.45 -12.24
N HIS A 157 -11.16 -3.73 -12.63
CA HIS A 157 -11.30 -4.12 -14.02
C HIS A 157 -12.75 -3.97 -14.53
N ARG A 158 -13.74 -4.47 -13.78
CA ARG A 158 -15.15 -4.44 -14.16
C ARG A 158 -15.87 -3.16 -13.75
N ARG A 159 -15.17 -2.19 -13.14
CA ARG A 159 -15.69 -0.84 -12.84
C ARG A 159 -17.06 -0.89 -12.15
N LYS A 160 -17.13 -1.65 -11.07
CA LYS A 160 -18.38 -1.94 -10.37
C LYS A 160 -18.15 -2.17 -8.88
N ILE A 161 -19.24 -2.24 -8.12
CA ILE A 161 -19.21 -2.53 -6.69
C ILE A 161 -20.16 -3.69 -6.42
N LEU A 162 -19.66 -4.73 -5.76
CA LEU A 162 -20.47 -5.86 -5.30
C LEU A 162 -20.93 -5.64 -3.87
N ARG A 163 -22.14 -6.08 -3.54
CA ARG A 163 -22.61 -6.33 -2.17
C ARG A 163 -22.60 -7.83 -1.90
N ILE A 164 -22.06 -8.21 -0.75
CA ILE A 164 -22.00 -9.58 -0.26
C ILE A 164 -22.76 -9.62 1.05
N ASP A 165 -23.91 -10.31 1.06
CA ASP A 165 -24.75 -10.40 2.25
C ASP A 165 -24.15 -11.36 3.31
N GLU A 166 -24.84 -11.48 4.46
CA GLU A 166 -24.36 -12.33 5.56
C GLU A 166 -24.33 -13.84 5.21
N THR A 167 -24.98 -14.25 4.12
CA THR A 167 -24.96 -15.64 3.62
C THR A 167 -23.79 -15.89 2.66
N GLY A 168 -23.11 -14.82 2.22
CA GLY A 168 -22.04 -14.86 1.22
C GLY A 168 -22.56 -14.72 -0.22
N LYS A 169 -23.85 -14.43 -0.42
CA LYS A 169 -24.39 -14.18 -1.76
C LYS A 169 -23.87 -12.83 -2.26
N ALA A 170 -23.22 -12.85 -3.42
CA ALA A 170 -22.73 -11.65 -4.09
C ALA A 170 -23.71 -11.18 -5.17
N GLU A 171 -24.00 -9.88 -5.20
CA GLU A 171 -24.78 -9.20 -6.23
C GLU A 171 -24.18 -7.83 -6.55
N ASP A 172 -24.45 -7.31 -7.75
CA ASP A 172 -24.01 -5.97 -8.12
C ASP A 172 -24.80 -4.95 -7.29
N PHE A 173 -24.09 -4.12 -6.52
CA PHE A 173 -24.64 -2.95 -5.84
C PHE A 173 -24.62 -1.73 -6.76
N ILE A 174 -23.50 -1.53 -7.45
CA ILE A 174 -23.34 -0.61 -8.58
C ILE A 174 -22.93 -1.44 -9.78
N ALA A 175 -23.67 -1.35 -10.88
CA ALA A 175 -23.39 -2.12 -12.10
C ALA A 175 -22.15 -1.58 -12.84
N GLU A 176 -21.60 -2.40 -13.75
CA GLU A 176 -20.42 -2.04 -14.56
C GLU A 176 -20.63 -0.72 -15.31
N GLY A 177 -19.78 0.26 -15.00
CA GLY A 177 -19.78 1.58 -15.63
C GLY A 177 -20.98 2.47 -15.29
N GLN A 178 -21.85 2.05 -14.36
CA GLN A 178 -22.97 2.86 -13.89
C GLN A 178 -22.49 4.25 -13.42
N ASP A 179 -23.26 5.30 -13.72
CA ASP A 179 -22.94 6.69 -13.36
C ASP A 179 -21.59 7.22 -13.88
N GLY A 180 -21.01 6.53 -14.87
CA GLY A 180 -19.69 6.84 -15.41
C GLY A 180 -18.55 6.50 -14.44
N ILE A 181 -18.74 5.50 -13.58
CA ILE A 181 -17.69 5.01 -12.69
C ILE A 181 -16.54 4.38 -13.49
N TRP A 182 -15.31 4.72 -13.10
CA TRP A 182 -14.07 4.17 -13.64
C TRP A 182 -13.61 2.99 -12.76
N ALA A 183 -12.31 2.66 -12.71
CA ALA A 183 -11.82 1.67 -11.76
C ALA A 183 -12.13 2.10 -10.33
N VAL A 184 -12.67 1.21 -9.50
CA VAL A 184 -13.03 1.53 -8.12
C VAL A 184 -11.94 1.01 -7.19
N LEU A 185 -11.26 1.91 -6.48
CA LEU A 185 -10.06 1.59 -5.68
C LEU A 185 -10.37 1.43 -4.19
N ALA A 186 -11.15 2.33 -3.60
CA ALA A 186 -11.47 2.25 -2.18
C ALA A 186 -12.93 2.53 -1.88
N LEU A 187 -13.39 1.96 -0.77
CA LEU A 187 -14.77 2.03 -0.30
C LEU A 187 -14.80 2.38 1.18
N LYS A 188 -15.79 3.18 1.59
CA LYS A 188 -16.07 3.43 3.01
C LYS A 188 -17.57 3.55 3.25
N VAL A 189 -18.06 2.79 4.22
CA VAL A 189 -19.43 2.93 4.71
C VAL A 189 -19.47 4.01 5.78
N ASP A 190 -20.34 5.00 5.63
CA ASP A 190 -20.84 5.83 6.73
C ASP A 190 -22.15 5.20 7.24
N PRO A 191 -22.11 4.44 8.35
CA PRO A 191 -23.31 3.76 8.84
C PRO A 191 -24.34 4.73 9.44
N LYS A 192 -23.91 5.91 9.90
CA LYS A 192 -24.83 6.90 10.50
C LYS A 192 -25.67 7.57 9.43
N GLN A 193 -25.05 7.89 8.30
CA GLN A 193 -25.73 8.56 7.18
C GLN A 193 -26.29 7.59 6.14
N ARG A 194 -26.05 6.27 6.28
CA ARG A 194 -26.38 5.25 5.26
C ARG A 194 -25.79 5.60 3.89
N ILE A 195 -24.49 5.90 3.87
CA ILE A 195 -23.78 6.25 2.63
C ILE A 195 -22.68 5.23 2.35
N LEU A 196 -22.55 4.81 1.09
CA LEU A 196 -21.32 4.23 0.56
C LEU A 196 -20.52 5.32 -0.17
N TRP A 197 -19.35 5.63 0.34
CA TRP A 197 -18.34 6.43 -0.35
C TRP A 197 -17.46 5.51 -1.19
N ALA A 198 -17.26 5.86 -2.46
CA ALA A 198 -16.40 5.11 -3.38
C ALA A 198 -15.42 6.04 -4.10
N LEU A 199 -14.14 5.70 -4.08
CA LEU A 199 -13.11 6.36 -4.89
C LEU A 199 -12.95 5.63 -6.21
N SER A 200 -12.83 6.42 -7.28
CA SER A 200 -12.64 5.88 -8.61
C SER A 200 -11.69 6.70 -9.45
N SER A 201 -10.81 6.02 -10.18
CA SER A 201 -9.76 6.63 -11.02
C SER A 201 -9.77 5.98 -12.40
N ALA A 202 -9.51 6.75 -13.45
CA ALA A 202 -9.36 6.22 -14.81
C ALA A 202 -7.98 5.59 -14.98
N LEU A 203 -7.94 4.24 -15.01
CA LEU A 203 -6.72 3.44 -15.05
C LEU A 203 -6.67 2.52 -16.28
N PRO A 204 -5.50 2.29 -16.91
CA PRO A 204 -5.35 1.33 -18.00
C PRO A 204 -5.90 -0.07 -17.71
N GLU A 205 -5.88 -0.48 -16.44
CA GLU A 205 -6.34 -1.77 -15.94
C GLU A 205 -7.88 -1.94 -15.96
N MET A 206 -8.63 -0.85 -16.17
CA MET A 206 -10.09 -0.88 -16.25
C MET A 206 -10.58 -1.28 -17.64
N ASN A 207 -11.69 -2.01 -17.70
CA ASN A 207 -12.36 -2.32 -18.97
C ASN A 207 -12.90 -1.02 -19.62
N GLY A 208 -12.57 -0.83 -20.90
CA GLY A 208 -12.94 0.37 -21.64
C GLY A 208 -12.15 1.63 -21.26
N PHE A 209 -10.91 1.49 -20.80
CA PHE A 209 -10.01 2.63 -20.58
C PHE A 209 -9.80 3.46 -21.86
N ARG A 210 -9.85 4.78 -21.70
CA ARG A 210 -9.54 5.74 -22.76
C ARG A 210 -8.30 6.56 -22.37
N PRO A 211 -7.24 6.61 -23.21
CA PRO A 211 -6.01 7.33 -22.89
C PRO A 211 -6.20 8.80 -22.52
N GLU A 212 -7.20 9.48 -23.10
CA GLU A 212 -7.55 10.87 -22.80
C GLU A 212 -8.11 11.08 -21.40
N GLU A 213 -8.58 10.02 -20.73
CA GLU A 213 -9.06 10.07 -19.35
C GLU A 213 -7.95 9.85 -18.33
N LYS A 214 -6.71 9.59 -18.77
CA LYS A 214 -5.58 9.33 -17.89
C LYS A 214 -5.40 10.48 -16.90
N GLY A 215 -5.51 10.18 -15.61
CA GLY A 215 -5.39 11.16 -14.52
C GLY A 215 -6.73 11.74 -14.07
N PHE A 216 -7.87 11.29 -14.60
CA PHE A 216 -9.17 11.63 -14.05
C PHE A 216 -9.48 10.78 -12.83
N SER A 217 -9.99 11.42 -11.78
CA SER A 217 -10.45 10.76 -10.56
C SER A 217 -11.79 11.31 -10.12
N SER A 218 -12.47 10.59 -9.24
CA SER A 218 -13.73 11.03 -8.65
C SER A 218 -14.04 10.34 -7.34
N VAL A 219 -14.87 11.00 -6.55
CA VAL A 219 -15.54 10.40 -5.38
C VAL A 219 -17.02 10.27 -5.68
N TYR A 220 -17.59 9.12 -5.36
CA TYR A 220 -19.03 8.88 -5.43
C TYR A 220 -19.59 8.74 -4.03
N LYS A 221 -20.78 9.31 -3.85
CA LYS A 221 -21.60 9.23 -2.65
C LYS A 221 -22.90 8.52 -3.05
N TYR A 222 -23.03 7.26 -2.66
CA TYR A 222 -24.21 6.44 -2.94
C TYR A 222 -25.07 6.27 -1.69
N ASP A 223 -26.38 6.26 -1.85
CA ASP A 223 -27.29 5.79 -0.80
C ASP A 223 -27.09 4.29 -0.61
N LEU A 224 -26.75 3.89 0.61
CA LEU A 224 -26.41 2.51 0.94
C LEU A 224 -27.63 1.57 0.88
N THR A 225 -28.84 2.12 0.93
CA THR A 225 -30.11 1.38 0.97
C THR A 225 -30.54 0.87 -0.39
N ASP A 226 -30.39 1.69 -1.44
CA ASP A 226 -30.88 1.37 -2.78
C ASP A 226 -29.86 1.59 -3.91
N GLY A 227 -28.63 2.00 -3.57
CA GLY A 227 -27.55 2.19 -4.54
C GLY A 227 -27.69 3.44 -5.40
N LYS A 228 -28.65 4.33 -5.12
CA LYS A 228 -28.79 5.57 -5.90
C LYS A 228 -27.62 6.51 -5.67
N LEU A 229 -27.14 7.10 -6.77
CA LEU A 229 -26.15 8.16 -6.69
C LEU A 229 -26.76 9.40 -6.02
N ILE A 230 -26.19 9.80 -4.89
CA ILE A 230 -26.51 11.07 -4.22
C ILE A 230 -25.69 12.19 -4.85
N LYS A 231 -24.37 11.98 -5.00
CA LYS A 231 -23.46 12.98 -5.57
C LYS A 231 -22.18 12.35 -6.10
N LYS A 232 -21.59 13.00 -7.10
CA LYS A 232 -20.26 12.71 -7.64
C LYS A 232 -19.39 13.97 -7.59
N TYR A 233 -18.17 13.83 -7.10
CA TYR A 233 -17.15 14.89 -7.05
C TYR A 233 -16.10 14.56 -8.11
N LEU A 234 -16.07 15.34 -9.19
CA LEU A 234 -15.18 15.12 -10.33
C LEU A 234 -13.85 15.86 -10.14
N MET A 235 -12.75 15.14 -10.31
CA MET A 235 -11.39 15.69 -10.36
C MET A 235 -10.87 15.58 -11.79
N ILE A 236 -11.40 16.45 -12.64
CA ILE A 236 -11.00 16.63 -14.04
C ILE A 236 -10.53 18.07 -14.17
N ILE A 237 -9.26 18.31 -13.85
CA ILE A 237 -8.66 19.65 -13.86
C ILE A 237 -7.62 19.72 -14.97
N PRO A 238 -7.75 20.63 -15.96
CA PRO A 238 -6.79 20.74 -17.05
C PRO A 238 -5.36 20.96 -16.55
N GLY A 239 -4.43 20.10 -16.99
CA GLY A 239 -3.01 20.17 -16.60
C GLY A 239 -2.66 19.41 -15.32
N GLU A 240 -3.66 18.98 -14.54
CA GLU A 240 -3.46 18.15 -13.35
C GLU A 240 -3.78 16.68 -13.64
N LYS A 241 -3.17 15.78 -12.86
CA LYS A 241 -3.46 14.35 -12.89
C LYS A 241 -3.65 13.85 -11.48
N HIS A 242 -4.68 13.02 -11.32
CA HIS A 242 -5.09 12.46 -10.05
C HIS A 242 -5.15 10.94 -10.16
N ALA A 243 -4.81 10.27 -9.05
CA ALA A 243 -5.04 8.86 -8.82
C ALA A 243 -5.44 8.68 -7.35
N PHE A 244 -6.73 8.86 -7.09
CA PHE A 244 -7.33 8.68 -5.77
C PHE A 244 -7.22 7.23 -5.32
N ASN A 245 -6.59 6.97 -4.17
CA ASN A 245 -6.23 5.61 -3.75
C ASN A 245 -7.04 5.10 -2.55
N ASP A 246 -7.05 5.82 -1.42
CA ASP A 246 -7.81 5.44 -0.22
C ASP A 246 -8.57 6.62 0.41
N LEU A 247 -9.56 6.31 1.25
CA LEU A 247 -10.32 7.27 2.02
C LEU A 247 -10.56 6.89 3.49
N ALA A 248 -10.62 7.93 4.32
CA ALA A 248 -11.04 7.85 5.72
C ALA A 248 -12.16 8.85 6.02
N LEU A 249 -13.03 8.48 6.95
CA LEU A 249 -14.13 9.31 7.45
C LEU A 249 -13.82 9.70 8.89
N ASP A 250 -14.00 10.98 9.23
CA ASP A 250 -14.02 11.40 10.63
C ASP A 250 -15.40 11.18 11.26
N SER A 251 -15.50 11.33 12.57
CA SER A 251 -16.74 11.13 13.33
C SER A 251 -17.89 12.08 12.96
N LYS A 252 -17.56 13.19 12.27
CA LYS A 252 -18.49 14.21 11.76
C LYS A 252 -18.97 13.91 10.33
N GLY A 253 -18.33 12.96 9.64
CA GLY A 253 -18.65 12.56 8.27
C GLY A 253 -17.86 13.29 7.20
N ASN A 254 -16.80 14.04 7.54
CA ASN A 254 -15.89 14.58 6.54
C ASN A 254 -15.06 13.45 5.93
N VAL A 255 -14.81 13.53 4.62
CA VAL A 255 -14.06 12.52 3.87
C VAL A 255 -12.65 13.04 3.62
N TYR A 256 -11.64 12.22 3.88
CA TYR A 256 -10.24 12.51 3.60
C TYR A 256 -9.73 11.50 2.60
N ILE A 257 -9.01 11.97 1.58
CA ILE A 257 -8.70 11.20 0.38
C ILE A 257 -7.21 11.31 0.11
N SER A 258 -6.55 10.18 -0.17
CA SER A 258 -5.18 10.16 -0.65
C SER A 258 -5.12 10.20 -2.17
N ASP A 259 -4.23 11.03 -2.72
CA ASP A 259 -3.98 11.11 -4.16
C ASP A 259 -2.51 10.78 -4.44
N THR A 260 -2.29 9.63 -5.08
CA THR A 260 -0.94 9.12 -5.37
C THR A 260 -0.24 9.87 -6.48
N GLU A 261 -0.97 10.27 -7.51
CA GLU A 261 -0.40 10.98 -8.67
C GLU A 261 -0.13 12.45 -8.31
N ALA A 262 -1.09 13.10 -7.64
CA ALA A 262 -0.92 14.49 -7.18
C ALA A 262 -0.06 14.61 -5.91
N ARG A 263 0.27 13.49 -5.24
CA ARG A 263 1.10 13.42 -4.01
C ARG A 263 0.56 14.30 -2.88
N SER A 264 -0.75 14.36 -2.76
CA SER A 264 -1.48 15.29 -1.91
C SER A 264 -2.60 14.57 -1.15
N LEU A 265 -3.25 15.29 -0.24
CA LEU A 265 -4.52 14.85 0.35
C LEU A 265 -5.62 15.84 0.00
N TYR A 266 -6.83 15.33 -0.22
CA TYR A 266 -8.05 16.12 -0.40
C TYR A 266 -9.02 15.88 0.76
N GLN A 267 -9.93 16.82 0.97
CA GLN A 267 -11.03 16.70 1.92
C GLN A 267 -12.35 17.05 1.24
N ILE A 268 -13.39 16.25 1.51
CA ILE A 268 -14.78 16.66 1.32
C ILE A 268 -15.31 17.11 2.68
N ASP A 269 -15.62 18.40 2.80
CA ASP A 269 -16.30 18.94 3.97
C ASP A 269 -17.79 18.62 3.87
N ILE A 270 -18.34 17.95 4.88
CA ILE A 270 -19.73 17.47 4.83
C ILE A 270 -20.76 18.60 4.90
N LYS A 271 -20.38 19.78 5.40
CA LYS A 271 -21.28 20.94 5.54
C LYS A 271 -21.35 21.75 4.25
N SER A 272 -20.21 22.04 3.63
CA SER A 272 -20.21 22.72 2.33
C SER A 272 -20.54 21.76 1.19
N ASP A 273 -20.32 20.46 1.40
CA ASP A 273 -20.48 19.42 0.39
C ASP A 273 -19.56 19.67 -0.82
N GLU A 274 -18.34 20.15 -0.57
CA GLU A 274 -17.31 20.47 -1.56
C GLU A 274 -16.01 19.71 -1.30
N ILE A 275 -15.33 19.33 -2.39
CA ILE A 275 -13.97 18.77 -2.34
C ILE A 275 -12.93 19.88 -2.48
N SER A 276 -11.91 19.86 -1.63
CA SER A 276 -10.80 20.81 -1.68
C SER A 276 -9.48 20.18 -1.25
N ALA A 277 -8.35 20.79 -1.63
CA ALA A 277 -7.04 20.33 -1.20
C ALA A 277 -6.88 20.48 0.32
N PHE A 278 -6.46 19.42 0.99
CA PHE A 278 -6.26 19.38 2.44
C PHE A 278 -4.78 19.45 2.83
N LEU A 279 -3.93 18.76 2.07
CA LEU A 279 -2.48 18.78 2.20
C LEU A 279 -1.86 18.92 0.82
N ALA A 280 -1.12 20.01 0.59
CA ALA A 280 -0.45 20.30 -0.67
C ALA A 280 0.65 19.25 -1.01
N PRO A 281 1.00 19.10 -2.30
CA PRO A 281 2.14 18.29 -2.71
C PRO A 281 3.45 18.74 -2.08
N GLY A 282 4.48 17.89 -2.17
CA GLY A 282 5.83 18.22 -1.73
C GLY A 282 6.20 17.68 -0.34
N LYS A 283 5.27 17.03 0.37
CA LYS A 283 5.54 16.36 1.67
C LYS A 283 5.48 14.83 1.62
N LEU A 284 4.74 14.28 0.66
CA LEU A 284 4.51 12.85 0.47
C LEU A 284 4.98 12.45 -0.94
N LEU A 285 5.23 11.17 -1.16
CA LEU A 285 5.67 10.61 -2.44
C LEU A 285 4.63 9.66 -3.04
N SER A 286 3.97 8.85 -2.22
CA SER A 286 2.95 7.89 -2.66
C SER A 286 1.98 7.61 -1.50
N PRO A 287 1.11 8.56 -1.14
CA PRO A 287 0.13 8.36 -0.07
C PRO A 287 -0.90 7.31 -0.46
N GLN A 288 -0.99 6.24 0.33
CA GLN A 288 -1.94 5.12 0.19
C GLN A 288 -2.96 5.18 1.34
N GLY A 289 -2.89 4.25 2.27
CA GLY A 289 -3.86 4.04 3.34
C GLY A 289 -3.97 5.17 4.36
N LEU A 290 -5.20 5.42 4.83
CA LEU A 290 -5.53 6.48 5.78
C LEU A 290 -6.25 5.94 7.04
N ALA A 291 -5.79 6.35 8.22
CA ALA A 291 -6.43 6.01 9.49
C ALA A 291 -6.36 7.15 10.51
N PHE A 292 -7.47 7.47 11.17
CA PHE A 292 -7.46 8.46 12.26
C PHE A 292 -6.82 7.92 13.54
N SER A 293 -6.27 8.80 14.37
CA SER A 293 -6.07 8.55 15.80
C SER A 293 -7.40 8.38 16.52
N ASP A 294 -7.38 7.80 17.72
CA ASP A 294 -8.62 7.57 18.49
C ASP A 294 -9.36 8.87 18.81
N ASP A 295 -8.63 9.94 19.09
CA ASP A 295 -9.18 11.28 19.38
C ASP A 295 -9.40 12.15 18.14
N GLU A 296 -9.17 11.59 16.94
CA GLU A 296 -9.26 12.27 15.63
C GLU A 296 -8.48 13.59 15.54
N LYS A 297 -7.43 13.79 16.35
CA LYS A 297 -6.52 14.95 16.18
C LYS A 297 -5.46 14.70 15.13
N SER A 298 -5.19 13.44 14.80
CA SER A 298 -4.15 13.02 13.86
C SER A 298 -4.66 12.11 12.74
N LEU A 299 -4.27 12.47 11.53
CA LEU A 299 -4.20 11.73 10.26
C LEU A 299 -3.04 10.75 10.15
N TYR A 300 -3.17 9.44 10.41
CA TYR A 300 -2.12 8.49 9.99
C TYR A 300 -2.20 8.23 8.49
N ILE A 301 -1.07 8.35 7.80
CA ILE A 301 -0.94 8.21 6.35
C ILE A 301 0.15 7.19 6.07
N ALA A 302 -0.20 6.07 5.43
CA ALA A 302 0.78 5.15 4.87
C ALA A 302 1.30 5.74 3.56
N ASP A 303 2.53 6.24 3.54
CA ASP A 303 3.22 6.53 2.29
C ASP A 303 3.97 5.26 1.84
N TYR A 304 3.62 4.75 0.67
CA TYR A 304 4.14 3.49 0.15
C TYR A 304 5.67 3.49 0.04
N ALA A 305 6.26 4.64 -0.29
CA ALA A 305 7.67 4.78 -0.54
C ALA A 305 8.44 5.25 0.71
N LEU A 306 7.79 6.01 1.59
CA LEU A 306 8.44 6.72 2.69
C LEU A 306 8.09 6.18 4.08
N GLY A 307 7.08 5.32 4.21
CA GLY A 307 6.60 4.79 5.47
C GLY A 307 5.42 5.58 6.04
N ILE A 308 5.10 5.39 7.32
CA ILE A 308 3.90 5.98 7.91
C ILE A 308 4.20 7.34 8.53
N PHE A 309 3.31 8.30 8.29
CA PHE A 309 3.32 9.64 8.88
C PHE A 309 2.08 9.85 9.77
N SER A 310 2.21 10.76 10.73
CA SER A 310 1.09 11.35 11.48
C SER A 310 0.95 12.81 11.08
N LEU A 311 -0.22 13.19 10.59
CA LEU A 311 -0.60 14.55 10.23
C LEU A 311 -1.48 15.14 11.34
N ASN A 312 -1.02 16.19 12.01
CA ASN A 312 -1.88 16.95 12.91
C ASN A 312 -2.93 17.72 12.09
N LEU A 313 -4.22 17.47 12.32
CA LEU A 313 -5.28 18.04 11.49
C LEU A 313 -5.47 19.55 11.69
N ALA A 314 -5.13 20.07 12.88
CA ALA A 314 -5.24 21.48 13.22
C ALA A 314 -4.06 22.29 12.68
N THR A 315 -2.82 21.81 12.86
CA THR A 315 -1.60 22.55 12.48
C THR A 315 -1.08 22.20 11.09
N LYS A 316 -1.58 21.12 10.47
CA LYS A 316 -1.05 20.53 9.22
C LYS A 316 0.42 20.10 9.32
N GLU A 317 0.92 19.92 10.53
CA GLU A 317 2.25 19.39 10.78
C GLU A 317 2.26 17.90 10.44
N LEU A 318 3.18 17.49 9.56
CA LEU A 318 3.37 16.11 9.15
C LEU A 318 4.65 15.56 9.81
N THR A 319 4.52 14.54 10.64
CA THR A 319 5.63 13.90 11.34
C THR A 319 5.76 12.46 10.90
N LYS A 320 6.94 12.05 10.41
CA LYS A 320 7.21 10.63 10.11
C LYS A 320 7.30 9.82 11.41
N LEU A 321 6.63 8.67 11.46
CA LEU A 321 6.73 7.78 12.61
C LEU A 321 8.13 7.17 12.71
N THR A 322 8.65 7.09 13.94
CA THR A 322 9.90 6.38 14.21
C THR A 322 9.64 4.91 14.53
N THR A 323 10.60 4.04 14.27
CA THR A 323 10.44 2.59 14.47
C THR A 323 11.71 1.92 15.03
N PRO A 324 11.60 0.74 15.65
CA PRO A 324 12.76 -0.10 15.96
C PRO A 324 13.39 -0.65 14.68
N LYS A 325 14.65 -1.10 14.77
CA LYS A 325 15.44 -1.58 13.61
C LYS A 325 14.84 -2.82 12.93
N GLU A 326 13.96 -3.53 13.62
CA GLU A 326 13.29 -4.76 13.16
C GLU A 326 11.96 -4.47 12.45
N THR A 327 11.51 -3.23 12.40
CA THR A 327 10.24 -2.83 11.79
C THR A 327 10.48 -2.03 10.51
N ILE A 328 9.67 -2.27 9.49
CA ILE A 328 9.68 -1.53 8.23
C ILE A 328 8.25 -1.09 7.92
N MET A 329 8.12 0.17 7.50
CA MET A 329 6.83 0.79 7.19
C MET A 329 6.61 1.01 5.69
N VAL A 330 7.66 0.97 4.87
CA VAL A 330 7.53 1.12 3.41
C VAL A 330 6.84 -0.11 2.82
N GLY A 331 6.18 0.09 1.69
CA GLY A 331 5.33 -0.91 1.04
C GLY A 331 4.03 -1.20 1.77
N THR A 332 3.64 -0.33 2.71
CA THR A 332 2.32 -0.38 3.37
C THR A 332 1.30 0.28 2.46
N ASP A 333 0.24 -0.47 2.16
CA ASP A 333 -0.83 -0.05 1.27
C ASP A 333 -2.09 0.27 2.07
N CYS A 334 -2.64 -0.74 2.77
CA CYS A 334 -3.78 -0.54 3.68
C CYS A 334 -3.33 -0.14 5.09
N LEU A 335 -4.08 0.77 5.72
CA LEU A 335 -3.91 1.15 7.12
C LEU A 335 -5.27 1.24 7.82
N VAL A 336 -5.45 0.51 8.93
CA VAL A 336 -6.69 0.56 9.73
C VAL A 336 -6.34 0.66 11.21
N ARG A 337 -6.98 1.58 11.94
CA ARG A 337 -6.81 1.68 13.39
C ARG A 337 -7.54 0.56 14.11
N PHE A 338 -6.88 -0.05 15.09
CA PHE A 338 -7.51 -0.91 16.08
C PHE A 338 -6.95 -0.58 17.47
N GLU A 339 -7.76 0.01 18.35
CA GLU A 339 -7.32 0.56 19.65
C GLU A 339 -6.14 1.56 19.47
N ASN A 340 -5.07 1.42 20.26
CA ASN A 340 -3.81 2.16 20.13
C ASN A 340 -2.81 1.46 19.17
N THR A 341 -3.32 0.73 18.17
CA THR A 341 -2.49 0.04 17.18
C THR A 341 -2.97 0.34 15.77
N LEU A 342 -2.09 0.14 14.79
CA LEU A 342 -2.42 0.18 13.38
C LEU A 342 -2.28 -1.23 12.81
N ILE A 343 -3.31 -1.72 12.14
CA ILE A 343 -3.24 -2.89 11.28
C ILE A 343 -2.82 -2.40 9.90
N ALA A 344 -1.70 -2.92 9.40
CA ALA A 344 -1.12 -2.55 8.14
C ALA A 344 -1.04 -3.78 7.23
N LEU A 345 -1.47 -3.64 5.98
CA LEU A 345 -1.24 -4.64 4.94
C LEU A 345 -0.09 -4.13 4.07
N GLN A 346 0.94 -4.95 3.93
CA GLN A 346 2.15 -4.63 3.19
C GLN A 346 2.27 -5.55 1.97
N ASN A 347 2.08 -4.99 0.78
CA ASN A 347 2.23 -5.65 -0.52
C ASN A 347 3.37 -5.08 -1.36
N GLY A 348 4.03 -3.99 -0.92
CA GLY A 348 5.22 -3.43 -1.56
C GLY A 348 6.55 -4.06 -1.18
N ILE A 349 6.49 -5.11 -0.37
CA ILE A 349 7.64 -5.91 0.03
C ILE A 349 7.28 -7.39 -0.06
N GLN A 350 8.27 -8.24 -0.28
CA GLN A 350 8.09 -9.68 -0.26
C GLN A 350 8.70 -10.29 1.00
N PRO A 351 8.07 -11.28 1.65
CA PRO A 351 6.68 -11.73 1.40
C PRO A 351 5.65 -10.67 1.80
N ASN A 352 4.53 -10.62 1.06
CA ASN A 352 3.35 -9.85 1.45
C ASN A 352 2.86 -10.28 2.83
N ARG A 353 2.34 -9.33 3.61
CA ARG A 353 1.98 -9.59 5.02
C ARG A 353 0.98 -8.61 5.61
N VAL A 354 0.25 -9.10 6.60
CA VAL A 354 -0.55 -8.29 7.54
C VAL A 354 0.23 -8.16 8.83
N VAL A 355 0.43 -6.93 9.30
CA VAL A 355 1.17 -6.62 10.53
C VAL A 355 0.36 -5.72 11.44
N ARG A 356 0.52 -5.91 12.76
CA ARG A 356 0.04 -5.00 13.79
C ARG A 356 1.20 -4.15 14.29
N LEU A 357 1.04 -2.84 14.23
CA LEU A 357 2.01 -1.85 14.66
C LEU A 357 1.52 -1.23 15.97
N TYR A 358 2.30 -1.40 17.04
CA TYR A 358 1.97 -0.91 18.37
C TYR A 358 2.52 0.50 18.53
N LEU A 359 1.63 1.48 18.73
CA LEU A 359 2.00 2.87 18.92
C LEU A 359 2.42 3.13 20.36
N ASP A 360 3.33 4.07 20.55
CA ASP A 360 3.59 4.66 21.85
C ASP A 360 2.43 5.58 22.26
N ASN A 361 2.45 6.08 23.51
CA ASN A 361 1.40 6.96 24.02
C ASN A 361 1.33 8.32 23.30
N THR A 362 2.40 8.72 22.59
CA THR A 362 2.39 9.96 21.80
C THR A 362 1.77 9.77 20.42
N GLY A 363 1.62 8.52 19.97
CA GLY A 363 1.19 8.19 18.62
C GLY A 363 2.20 8.60 17.54
N LYS A 364 3.46 8.91 17.91
CA LYS A 364 4.52 9.34 16.99
C LYS A 364 5.64 8.31 16.81
N ARG A 365 5.58 7.19 17.53
CA ARG A 365 6.54 6.09 17.44
C ARG A 365 5.84 4.74 17.41
N ILE A 366 6.29 3.85 16.54
CA ILE A 366 6.01 2.42 16.66
C ILE A 366 6.98 1.84 17.69
N GLU A 367 6.48 1.18 18.73
CA GLU A 367 7.31 0.55 19.75
C GLU A 367 7.75 -0.85 19.35
N ARG A 368 6.86 -1.58 18.67
CA ARG A 368 7.09 -2.92 18.12
C ARG A 368 6.08 -3.23 17.02
N SER A 369 6.41 -4.24 16.21
CA SER A 369 5.50 -4.83 15.23
C SER A 369 5.27 -6.30 15.53
N GLU A 370 4.12 -6.80 15.10
CA GLU A 370 3.73 -8.21 15.15
C GLU A 370 3.23 -8.63 13.77
N ILE A 371 3.77 -9.71 13.23
CA ILE A 371 3.29 -10.29 11.97
C ILE A 371 2.06 -11.14 12.30
N ILE A 372 0.90 -10.75 11.77
CA ILE A 372 -0.35 -11.51 11.92
C ILE A 372 -0.42 -12.58 10.82
N GLU A 373 -0.16 -12.19 9.58
CA GLU A 373 -0.20 -13.09 8.42
C GLU A 373 1.00 -12.79 7.52
N MET A 374 1.69 -13.79 7.02
CA MET A 374 2.80 -13.59 6.09
C MET A 374 3.03 -14.83 5.24
N ASN A 375 3.30 -14.62 3.95
CA ASN A 375 3.59 -15.70 3.00
C ASN A 375 2.45 -16.74 2.96
N ASN A 376 1.20 -16.28 2.96
CA ASN A 376 0.03 -17.12 2.74
C ASN A 376 0.00 -17.58 1.28
N ASN A 377 -0.32 -18.84 1.00
CA ASN A 377 -0.38 -19.37 -0.36
C ASN A 377 -1.57 -18.84 -1.17
N LEU A 378 -2.56 -18.24 -0.52
CA LEU A 378 -3.69 -17.58 -1.16
C LEU A 378 -3.38 -16.12 -1.53
N PHE A 379 -2.20 -15.61 -1.18
CA PHE A 379 -1.82 -14.25 -1.55
C PHE A 379 -1.47 -14.14 -3.03
N SER A 380 -2.20 -13.28 -3.73
CA SER A 380 -1.89 -12.81 -5.08
C SER A 380 -2.25 -11.34 -5.17
N ASP A 381 -1.32 -10.48 -4.76
CA ASP A 381 -1.55 -9.04 -4.58
C ASP A 381 -2.68 -8.77 -3.57
N PRO A 382 -2.49 -9.09 -2.27
CA PRO A 382 -3.45 -8.71 -1.24
C PRO A 382 -3.50 -7.19 -1.10
N THR A 383 -4.69 -6.63 -0.85
CA THR A 383 -4.97 -5.19 -0.97
C THR A 383 -5.63 -4.64 0.30
N LEU A 384 -6.79 -3.98 0.21
CA LEU A 384 -7.37 -3.28 1.34
C LEU A 384 -8.10 -4.23 2.30
N GLY A 385 -8.31 -3.73 3.52
CA GLY A 385 -9.02 -4.43 4.57
C GLY A 385 -9.88 -3.52 5.43
N VAL A 386 -10.84 -4.12 6.11
CA VAL A 386 -11.80 -3.45 6.99
C VAL A 386 -11.96 -4.24 8.29
N ILE A 387 -12.17 -3.54 9.40
CA ILE A 387 -12.53 -4.19 10.66
C ILE A 387 -14.04 -4.33 10.72
N ALA A 388 -14.50 -5.56 10.93
CA ALA A 388 -15.88 -5.87 11.24
C ALA A 388 -15.92 -6.62 12.58
N LYS A 389 -16.53 -6.00 13.60
CA LYS A 389 -16.51 -6.45 15.00
C LYS A 389 -15.08 -6.57 15.53
N ASP A 390 -14.64 -7.78 15.87
CA ASP A 390 -13.34 -8.09 16.45
C ASP A 390 -12.36 -8.70 15.43
N SER A 391 -12.67 -8.62 14.13
CA SER A 391 -11.87 -9.26 13.08
C SER A 391 -11.53 -8.28 11.97
N PHE A 392 -10.30 -8.38 11.47
CA PHE A 392 -9.84 -7.69 10.27
C PHE A 392 -10.09 -8.60 9.07
N TYR A 393 -10.93 -8.14 8.13
CA TYR A 393 -11.22 -8.78 6.86
C TYR A 393 -10.43 -8.08 5.77
N TYR A 394 -9.84 -8.82 4.85
CA TYR A 394 -9.02 -8.22 3.79
C TYR A 394 -9.02 -9.09 2.53
N ILE A 395 -8.84 -8.44 1.39
CA ILE A 395 -8.72 -9.10 0.10
C ILE A 395 -7.35 -9.78 0.04
N ALA A 396 -7.35 -11.11 -0.12
CA ALA A 396 -6.11 -11.89 -0.16
C ALA A 396 -5.50 -11.97 -1.56
N ASN A 397 -6.33 -11.92 -2.60
CA ASN A 397 -5.91 -12.03 -3.99
C ASN A 397 -6.57 -10.96 -4.88
N GLY A 398 -6.11 -9.71 -4.79
CA GLY A 398 -6.56 -8.61 -5.63
C GLY A 398 -6.20 -8.78 -7.12
N GLN A 399 -5.21 -9.62 -7.44
CA GLN A 399 -4.83 -10.03 -8.80
C GLN A 399 -4.26 -8.93 -9.71
N TRP A 400 -3.67 -7.86 -9.16
CA TRP A 400 -2.98 -6.81 -9.93
C TRP A 400 -1.89 -7.32 -10.88
N SER A 401 -1.24 -8.44 -10.56
CA SER A 401 -0.22 -9.07 -11.41
C SER A 401 -0.82 -9.86 -12.58
N SER A 402 -2.14 -9.83 -12.77
CA SER A 402 -2.84 -10.62 -13.80
C SER A 402 -3.10 -9.88 -15.10
N PHE A 403 -2.34 -8.82 -15.37
CA PHE A 403 -2.38 -8.09 -16.63
C PHE A 403 -1.18 -8.43 -17.52
N ASN A 404 -1.43 -8.54 -18.82
CA ASN A 404 -0.41 -8.56 -19.85
C ASN A 404 0.27 -7.19 -19.96
N LEU A 405 1.44 -7.15 -20.61
CA LEU A 405 2.18 -5.90 -20.82
C LEU A 405 1.41 -4.86 -21.64
N ASP A 406 0.41 -5.29 -22.42
CA ASP A 406 -0.48 -4.42 -23.19
C ASP A 406 -1.70 -3.91 -22.40
N GLY A 407 -1.79 -4.24 -21.10
CA GLY A 407 -2.88 -3.84 -20.22
C GLY A 407 -4.12 -4.73 -20.30
N THR A 408 -4.12 -5.78 -21.12
CA THR A 408 -5.23 -6.74 -21.17
C THR A 408 -5.14 -7.73 -20.01
N LEU A 409 -6.29 -8.12 -19.45
CA LEU A 409 -6.35 -9.13 -18.39
C LEU A 409 -5.94 -10.51 -18.93
N PHE A 410 -5.31 -11.34 -18.08
CA PHE A 410 -5.02 -12.73 -18.43
C PHE A 410 -6.27 -13.52 -18.78
N SER A 411 -6.08 -14.62 -19.51
CA SER A 411 -7.15 -15.52 -19.88
C SER A 411 -7.84 -16.13 -18.64
N PRO A 412 -9.16 -16.42 -18.68
CA PRO A 412 -9.93 -16.84 -17.50
C PRO A 412 -9.42 -18.10 -16.77
N ASP A 413 -8.68 -18.97 -17.45
CA ASP A 413 -8.05 -20.17 -16.88
C ASP A 413 -6.87 -19.84 -15.94
N LYS A 414 -6.26 -18.66 -16.10
CA LYS A 414 -5.17 -18.16 -15.26
C LYS A 414 -5.65 -17.29 -14.10
N LEU A 415 -6.92 -16.88 -14.13
CA LEU A 415 -7.54 -16.08 -13.09
C LEU A 415 -8.15 -16.95 -11.99
N GLN A 416 -8.17 -16.38 -10.80
CA GLN A 416 -8.71 -16.98 -9.59
C GLN A 416 -9.98 -16.26 -9.16
N GLU A 417 -10.87 -16.98 -8.49
CA GLU A 417 -11.99 -16.35 -7.80
C GLU A 417 -11.46 -15.45 -6.68
N LEU A 418 -12.17 -14.37 -6.37
CA LEU A 418 -11.82 -13.51 -5.25
C LEU A 418 -11.92 -14.28 -3.93
N ILE A 419 -10.92 -14.11 -3.07
CA ILE A 419 -10.84 -14.69 -1.74
C ILE A 419 -10.65 -13.55 -0.73
N VAL A 420 -11.55 -13.51 0.26
CA VAL A 420 -11.40 -12.67 1.44
C VAL A 420 -11.02 -13.55 2.62
N LEU A 421 -9.95 -13.15 3.31
CA LEU A 421 -9.52 -13.77 4.55
C LEU A 421 -9.89 -12.86 5.73
N LYS A 422 -9.99 -13.44 6.92
CA LYS A 422 -10.17 -12.70 8.16
C LYS A 422 -9.25 -13.19 9.25
N THR A 423 -8.80 -12.28 10.10
CA THR A 423 -8.02 -12.61 11.29
C THR A 423 -8.61 -11.91 12.50
N LYS A 424 -8.70 -12.64 13.63
CA LYS A 424 -9.27 -12.11 14.87
C LYS A 424 -8.25 -11.21 15.55
N LEU A 425 -8.64 -9.97 15.82
CA LEU A 425 -7.84 -9.01 16.55
C LEU A 425 -8.10 -9.15 18.05
N LYS A 426 -7.03 -9.27 18.83
CA LYS A 426 -7.11 -9.35 20.31
C LYS A 426 -6.86 -7.98 20.93
N LEU A 427 -7.56 -7.67 22.02
CA LEU A 427 -7.37 -6.42 22.75
C LEU A 427 -5.92 -6.30 23.27
N SER A 428 -5.39 -5.08 23.28
CA SER A 428 -4.05 -4.76 23.75
C SER A 428 -3.93 -5.10 25.24
N GLY A 429 -3.18 -6.14 25.58
CA GLY A 429 -2.98 -6.62 26.97
C GLY A 429 -3.34 -8.09 27.20
N SER A 430 -4.08 -8.73 26.28
CA SER A 430 -4.26 -10.19 26.31
C SER A 430 -3.08 -10.86 25.62
N THR A 431 -2.08 -11.33 26.37
CA THR A 431 -1.01 -12.18 25.83
C THR A 431 -1.58 -13.48 25.29
N LEU A 432 -1.08 -13.92 24.12
CA LEU A 432 -1.20 -15.31 23.68
C LEU A 432 -0.52 -16.18 24.74
N LYS A 433 -1.32 -16.90 25.55
CA LYS A 433 -0.83 -18.05 26.31
C LYS A 433 -0.66 -19.24 25.38
#